data_AF-A0A3Q0JEG2-F1
#
_entry.id   AF-A0A3Q0JEG2-F1
#
_cell.length_a   1.000
_cell.length_b   1.000
_cell.length_c   1.000
_cell.angle_alpha   90.00
_cell.angle_beta   90.00
_cell.angle_gamma   90.00
#
_symmetry.space_group_name_H-M   'P 1'
#
loop_
_entity.id
_entity.type
_entity.pdbx_description
1 polymer ?
#
loop_
_entity_poly.entity_id
_entity_poly.type
_entity_poly.pdbx_seq_one_letter_code
_entity_poly.pdbx_strand_id
1 'polypeptide(L)'
;MKRFETETCIKFVPLKTRVYNTYIEIGSTKKGCYAMIGYHPQKNGQGLPVNFQLPECTAHQGTIEHELLHVIGILHEQARSDRDEHVTIVWENIEKGKIHHSYKESKN
;
A
#
# COMPACT_ATOMS: atom_id res chain seq x y z
N MET A 1 8.64 -0.07 11.26
CA MET A 1 7.91 -1.34 11.54
C MET A 1 7.53 -1.50 13.01
N LYS A 2 8.38 -1.12 13.99
CA LYS A 2 8.10 -1.25 15.44
C LYS A 2 6.68 -0.83 15.86
N ARG A 3 6.16 0.28 15.34
CA ARG A 3 4.82 0.77 15.65
C ARG A 3 3.72 -0.27 15.39
N PHE A 4 3.73 -0.93 14.23
CA PHE A 4 2.80 -2.03 13.95
C PHE A 4 2.94 -3.17 14.95
N GLU A 5 4.18 -3.52 15.32
CA GLU A 5 4.44 -4.64 16.21
C GLU A 5 4.06 -4.37 17.66
N THR A 6 3.96 -3.09 18.06
CA THR A 6 3.53 -2.65 19.39
C THR A 6 2.03 -2.35 19.47
N GLU A 7 1.43 -1.86 18.39
CA GLU A 7 0.03 -1.42 18.36
C GLU A 7 -0.92 -2.48 17.77
N THR A 8 -0.38 -3.51 17.11
CA THR A 8 -1.17 -4.57 16.45
C THR A 8 -0.55 -5.95 16.71
N CYS A 9 -1.22 -7.00 16.24
CA CYS A 9 -0.67 -8.36 16.26
C CYS A 9 0.31 -8.65 15.10
N ILE A 10 0.49 -7.73 14.14
CA ILE A 10 1.36 -7.92 12.98
C ILE A 10 2.83 -7.93 13.40
N LYS A 11 3.63 -8.81 12.79
CA LYS A 11 5.08 -8.92 12.98
C LYS A 11 5.79 -8.90 11.64
N PHE A 12 6.85 -8.09 11.54
CA PHE A 12 7.71 -8.05 10.37
C PHE A 12 8.99 -8.83 10.66
N VAL A 13 9.10 -10.02 10.09
CA VAL A 13 10.21 -10.93 10.37
C VAL A 13 11.19 -10.92 9.19
N PRO A 14 12.49 -10.66 9.42
CA PRO A 14 13.50 -10.78 8.37
C PRO A 14 13.50 -12.18 7.75
N LEU A 15 13.50 -12.26 6.42
CA LEU A 15 13.51 -13.52 5.71
C LEU A 15 14.88 -14.21 5.91
N LYS A 16 14.93 -15.26 6.74
CA LYS A 16 16.16 -16.02 7.02
C LYS A 16 16.41 -17.15 6.03
N THR A 17 15.34 -17.79 5.54
CA THR A 17 15.39 -18.90 4.60
C THR A 17 14.27 -18.73 3.58
N ARG A 18 14.48 -19.19 2.34
CA ARG A 18 13.48 -19.13 1.26
C ARG A 18 12.36 -20.18 1.41
N VAL A 19 12.13 -20.70 2.61
CA VAL A 19 11.01 -21.62 2.88
C VAL A 19 9.67 -20.91 2.70
N TYR A 20 9.63 -19.59 2.89
CA TYR A 20 8.46 -18.78 2.62
C TYR A 20 8.39 -18.45 1.13
N ASN A 21 7.38 -18.98 0.45
CA ASN A 21 7.14 -18.76 -0.98
C ASN A 21 6.60 -17.36 -1.31
N THR A 22 6.31 -16.54 -0.31
CA THR A 22 5.79 -15.19 -0.49
C THR A 22 6.30 -14.30 0.63
N TYR A 23 6.93 -13.20 0.25
CA TYR A 23 7.54 -12.21 1.13
C TYR A 23 7.53 -10.86 0.44
N ILE A 24 7.73 -9.77 1.20
CA ILE A 24 7.93 -8.44 0.62
C ILE A 24 9.43 -8.18 0.42
N GLU A 25 9.76 -7.48 -0.66
CA GLU A 25 11.10 -7.03 -0.97
C GLU A 25 11.11 -5.50 -0.98
N ILE A 26 11.80 -4.92 0.02
CA ILE A 26 11.83 -3.47 0.22
C ILE A 26 13.02 -2.88 -0.53
N GLY A 27 12.73 -2.00 -1.48
CA GLY A 27 13.71 -1.28 -2.28
C GLY A 27 13.51 0.24 -2.25
N SER A 28 14.45 0.96 -2.86
CA SER A 28 14.43 2.43 -2.91
C SER A 28 14.93 3.04 -4.22
N THR A 29 15.24 2.19 -5.21
CA THR A 29 15.87 2.60 -6.48
C THR A 29 14.87 3.01 -7.56
N LYS A 30 13.57 2.74 -7.35
CA LYS A 30 12.51 3.10 -8.29
C LYS A 30 11.87 4.43 -7.90
N LYS A 31 11.18 5.05 -8.87
CA LYS A 31 10.43 6.29 -8.65
C LYS A 31 9.12 6.00 -7.91
N GLY A 32 8.76 6.86 -6.96
CA GLY A 32 7.50 6.83 -6.22
C GLY A 32 7.54 5.94 -4.98
N CYS A 33 6.46 6.02 -4.20
CA CYS A 33 6.18 5.15 -3.05
C CYS A 33 5.06 4.21 -3.48
N TYR A 34 5.25 2.90 -3.33
CA TYR A 34 4.21 1.93 -3.68
C TYR A 34 4.42 0.57 -3.03
N ALA A 35 3.31 -0.11 -2.81
CA ALA A 35 3.21 -1.52 -2.44
C ALA A 35 2.01 -2.17 -3.15
N MET A 36 2.03 -3.50 -3.26
CA MET A 36 0.83 -4.26 -3.62
C MET A 36 -0.12 -4.40 -2.43
N ILE A 37 -1.42 -4.54 -2.72
CA ILE A 37 -2.45 -4.65 -1.68
C ILE A 37 -2.61 -6.11 -1.25
N GLY A 38 -2.15 -6.45 -0.06
CA GLY A 38 -2.39 -7.76 0.56
C GLY A 38 -1.49 -8.88 0.05
N TYR A 39 -1.87 -10.12 0.42
CA TYR A 39 -1.10 -11.32 0.12
C TYR A 39 -1.26 -11.77 -1.33
N HIS A 40 -0.14 -11.80 -2.06
CA HIS A 40 -0.09 -12.22 -3.46
C HIS A 40 1.01 -13.27 -3.70
N PRO A 41 0.65 -14.56 -3.85
CA PRO A 41 1.61 -15.61 -4.12
C PRO A 41 2.33 -15.43 -5.45
N GLN A 42 3.66 -15.43 -5.42
CA GLN A 42 4.49 -15.42 -6.63
C GLN A 42 4.90 -16.84 -7.00
N LYS A 43 4.58 -17.26 -8.24
CA LYS A 43 4.85 -18.63 -8.73
C LYS A 43 6.34 -18.92 -8.94
N ASN A 44 7.17 -17.88 -9.06
CA ASN A 44 8.59 -17.95 -9.38
C ASN A 44 9.50 -17.65 -8.16
N GLY A 45 8.94 -17.55 -6.95
CA GLY A 45 9.68 -17.23 -5.74
C GLY A 45 10.23 -15.80 -5.70
N GLN A 46 9.69 -14.88 -6.50
CA GLN A 46 10.01 -13.46 -6.41
C GLN A 46 9.31 -12.81 -5.21
N GLY A 47 9.98 -11.82 -4.60
CA GLY A 47 9.37 -10.99 -3.57
C GLY A 47 8.34 -10.04 -4.16
N LEU A 48 7.35 -9.67 -3.35
CA LEU A 48 6.41 -8.61 -3.65
C LEU A 48 7.13 -7.26 -3.47
N PRO A 49 7.26 -6.45 -4.53
CA PRO A 49 8.03 -5.22 -4.42
C PRO A 49 7.30 -4.19 -3.55
N VAL A 50 8.05 -3.58 -2.63
CA VAL A 50 7.67 -2.38 -1.89
C VAL A 50 8.77 -1.35 -2.13
N ASN A 51 8.44 -0.18 -2.66
CA ASN A 51 9.44 0.84 -2.98
C ASN A 51 9.26 2.10 -2.15
N PHE A 52 10.37 2.60 -1.62
CA PHE A 52 10.47 3.90 -0.96
C PHE A 52 11.56 4.73 -1.63
N GLN A 53 11.18 5.53 -2.64
CA GLN A 53 12.11 6.48 -3.28
C GLN A 53 12.74 7.41 -2.24
N LEU A 54 14.07 7.49 -2.23
CA LEU A 54 14.80 8.44 -1.38
C LEU A 54 14.90 9.83 -2.05
N PRO A 55 14.86 10.93 -1.26
CA PRO A 55 14.51 10.97 0.17
C PRO A 55 12.99 10.98 0.42
N GLU A 56 12.19 11.31 -0.60
CA GLU A 56 10.77 11.66 -0.51
C GLU A 56 9.91 10.68 0.31
N CYS A 57 9.95 9.39 -0.03
CA CYS A 57 9.12 8.37 0.63
C CYS A 57 9.55 8.06 2.06
N THR A 58 10.76 8.48 2.44
CA THR A 58 11.33 8.25 3.77
C THR A 58 11.38 9.51 4.62
N ALA A 59 11.01 10.67 4.06
CA ALA A 59 10.95 11.94 4.78
C ALA A 59 9.91 11.92 5.91
N HIS A 60 8.86 11.12 5.76
CA HIS A 60 7.78 10.97 6.73
C HIS A 60 7.54 9.50 7.07
N GLN A 61 7.54 9.18 8.37
CA GLN A 61 7.23 7.84 8.86
C GLN A 61 5.84 7.37 8.40
N GLY A 62 4.87 8.29 8.29
CA GLY A 62 3.52 7.98 7.83
C GLY A 62 3.46 7.40 6.43
N THR A 63 4.35 7.82 5.52
CA THR A 63 4.44 7.26 4.16
C THR A 63 4.91 5.80 4.19
N ILE A 64 5.89 5.49 5.04
CA ILE A 64 6.35 4.10 5.23
C ILE A 64 5.22 3.24 5.82
N GLU A 65 4.50 3.77 6.80
CA GLU A 65 3.36 3.07 7.40
C GLU A 65 2.22 2.85 6.39
N HIS A 66 1.93 3.83 5.55
CA HIS A 66 0.92 3.74 4.49
C HIS A 66 1.19 2.57 3.52
N GLU A 67 2.41 2.48 2.97
CA GLU A 67 2.73 1.38 2.04
C GLU A 67 2.74 0.02 2.75
N LEU A 68 3.13 -0.03 4.02
CA LEU A 68 3.04 -1.27 4.80
C LEU A 68 1.59 -1.65 5.13
N LEU A 69 0.67 -0.70 5.26
CA LEU A 69 -0.77 -0.97 5.36
C LEU A 69 -1.32 -1.57 4.06
N HIS A 70 -0.83 -1.10 2.91
CA HIS A 70 -1.14 -1.75 1.63
C HIS A 70 -0.68 -3.21 1.62
N VAL A 71 0.55 -3.50 2.04
CA VAL A 71 1.03 -4.90 2.19
C VAL A 71 0.10 -5.75 3.07
N ILE A 72 -0.43 -5.18 4.15
CA ILE A 72 -1.37 -5.87 5.05
C ILE A 72 -2.73 -6.13 4.37
N GLY A 73 -3.11 -5.31 3.37
CA GLY A 73 -4.34 -5.48 2.60
C GLY A 73 -5.34 -4.32 2.75
N ILE A 74 -4.91 -3.21 3.32
CA ILE A 74 -5.77 -2.03 3.49
C ILE A 74 -5.79 -1.23 2.18
N LEU A 75 -7.00 -0.90 1.72
CA LEU A 75 -7.24 0.03 0.62
C LEU A 75 -7.32 1.46 1.14
N HIS A 76 -7.28 2.44 0.24
CA HIS A 76 -7.52 3.83 0.65
C HIS A 76 -8.94 4.02 1.19
N GLU A 77 -9.07 4.80 2.26
CA GLU A 77 -10.34 4.97 3.00
C GLU A 77 -11.42 5.61 2.13
N GLN A 78 -11.05 6.57 1.26
CA GLN A 78 -12.00 7.18 0.34
C GLN A 78 -12.51 6.23 -0.76
N ALA A 79 -12.02 4.98 -0.83
CA ALA A 79 -12.52 3.96 -1.75
C ALA A 79 -13.59 3.05 -1.11
N ARG A 80 -13.96 3.28 0.16
CA ARG A 80 -15.05 2.55 0.82
C ARG A 80 -16.38 2.77 0.11
N SER A 81 -17.27 1.79 0.25
CA SER A 81 -18.61 1.82 -0.35
C SER A 81 -19.54 2.85 0.28
N ASP A 82 -19.31 3.20 1.55
CA ASP A 82 -20.07 4.19 2.32
C ASP A 82 -19.42 5.59 2.31
N ARG A 83 -18.38 5.82 1.49
CA ARG A 83 -17.64 7.09 1.49
C ARG A 83 -18.56 8.30 1.25
N ASP A 84 -19.61 8.13 0.44
CA ASP A 84 -20.47 9.24 0.00
C ASP A 84 -21.38 9.73 1.15
N GLU A 85 -21.40 9.01 2.29
CA GLU A 85 -21.99 9.45 3.56
C GLU A 85 -21.04 10.34 4.39
N HIS A 86 -19.74 10.36 4.06
CA HIS A 86 -18.69 11.00 4.85
C HIS A 86 -17.96 12.13 4.11
N VAL A 87 -17.81 12.02 2.79
CA VAL A 87 -17.08 12.97 1.95
C VAL A 87 -17.82 13.21 0.63
N THR A 88 -17.64 14.40 0.07
CA THR A 88 -18.12 14.74 -1.28
C THR A 88 -16.95 14.79 -2.24
N ILE A 89 -17.00 14.00 -3.31
CA ILE A 89 -16.01 14.08 -4.39
C ILE A 89 -16.41 15.20 -5.35
N VAL A 90 -15.54 16.20 -5.47
CA VAL A 90 -15.70 17.32 -6.40
C VAL A 90 -15.10 16.89 -7.74
N TRP A 91 -15.89 16.16 -8.53
CA TRP A 91 -15.44 15.45 -9.74
C TRP A 91 -14.83 16.37 -10.80
N GLU A 92 -15.29 17.61 -10.89
CA GLU A 92 -14.80 18.65 -11.78
C GLU A 92 -13.34 19.05 -11.50
N ASN A 93 -12.85 18.80 -10.29
CA ASN A 93 -11.47 19.09 -9.89
C ASN A 93 -10.52 17.91 -10.13
N ILE A 94 -11.02 16.77 -10.63
CA ILE A 94 -10.19 15.60 -10.90
C ILE A 94 -9.64 15.67 -12.33
N GLU A 95 -8.32 15.56 -12.46
CA GLU A 95 -7.65 15.45 -13.75
C GLU A 95 -8.20 14.29 -14.58
N LYS A 96 -8.49 14.54 -15.86
CA LYS A 96 -8.99 13.52 -16.79
C LYS A 96 -8.04 12.31 -16.82
N GLY A 97 -8.59 11.11 -16.65
CA GLY A 97 -7.83 9.86 -16.62
C GLY A 97 -7.30 9.43 -15.24
N LYS A 98 -7.52 10.22 -14.17
CA LYS A 98 -7.13 9.85 -12.80
C LYS A 98 -8.26 9.20 -11.97
N ILE A 99 -9.47 9.13 -12.51
CA ILE A 99 -10.66 8.67 -11.80
C ILE A 99 -10.51 7.24 -11.25
N HIS A 100 -9.96 6.32 -12.06
CA HIS A 100 -9.79 4.91 -11.67
C HIS A 100 -8.74 4.67 -10.57
N HIS A 101 -7.81 5.60 -10.34
CA HIS A 101 -6.72 5.40 -9.40
C HIS A 101 -7.11 5.71 -7.95
N SER A 102 -8.17 6.50 -7.76
CA SER A 102 -8.51 7.07 -6.45
C SER A 102 -9.92 6.73 -5.98
N TYR A 103 -10.80 6.27 -6.87
CA TYR A 103 -12.22 6.08 -6.59
C TYR A 103 -12.75 4.79 -7.22
N LYS A 104 -13.57 4.03 -6.48
CA LYS A 104 -14.47 3.05 -7.09
C LYS A 104 -15.61 3.82 -7.77
N GLU A 105 -15.86 3.56 -9.05
CA GLU A 105 -17.09 4.01 -9.71
C GLU A 105 -18.29 3.47 -8.91
N SER A 106 -19.12 4.38 -8.40
CA SER A 106 -20.43 4.03 -7.87
C SER A 106 -21.28 3.55 -9.04
N LYS A 107 -21.60 2.26 -9.09
CA LYS A 107 -22.63 1.77 -9.99
C LYS A 107 -23.98 2.21 -9.43
N ASN A 108 -24.57 3.23 -10.05
CA ASN A 108 -26.01 3.48 -9.96
C ASN A 108 -26.77 2.37 -10.67
#